data_AF-A0A2U1QCZ9-F1
#
_entry.id   AF-A0A2U1QCZ9-F1
#
_cell.length_a   1.000
_cell.length_b   1.000
_cell.length_c   1.000
_cell.angle_alpha   90.00
_cell.angle_beta   90.00
_cell.angle_gamma   90.00
#
_symmetry.space_group_name_H-M   'P 1'
#
loop_
_entity.id
_entity.type
_entity.pdbx_description
1 polymer ?
#
loop_
_entity_poly.entity_id
_entity_poly.type
_entity_poly.pdbx_seq_one_letter_code
_entity_poly.pdbx_strand_id
1 'polypeptide(L)'
;MEECLDEYWDIECYCNDTIGYSLFWLTLWQVNVPKTKKTFCKNKACGKHTLHKVTQYKKGKDSLAAQGKRRYDRKQSGYGGQTKPVFHKKGEESSIERKPCCLT
;
A
#
# COMPACT_ATOMS: atom_id res chain seq x y z
N MET A 1 -14.40 -21.31 -5.26
CA MET A 1 -15.63 -20.50 -5.11
C MET A 1 -15.90 -20.47 -3.62
N GLU A 2 -16.41 -19.35 -3.09
CA GLU A 2 -16.32 -18.88 -1.69
C GLU A 2 -14.98 -18.14 -1.44
N GLU A 3 -14.87 -16.88 -1.85
CA GLU A 3 -15.31 -15.65 -1.14
C GLU A 3 -14.24 -15.15 -0.17
N CYS A 4 -13.18 -14.55 -0.72
CA CYS A 4 -12.39 -13.57 0.04
C CYS A 4 -13.17 -12.25 -0.02
N LEU A 5 -14.21 -12.14 0.80
CA LEU A 5 -14.88 -10.87 1.06
C LEU A 5 -13.83 -9.89 1.61
N ASP A 6 -13.70 -8.80 0.88
CA ASP A 6 -12.95 -7.61 1.27
C ASP A 6 -13.56 -7.05 2.57
N GLU A 7 -12.98 -7.37 3.72
CA GLU A 7 -13.25 -6.65 4.97
C GLU A 7 -12.61 -5.26 4.88
N TYR A 8 -13.45 -4.36 4.39
CA TYR A 8 -13.34 -2.93 4.28
C TYR A 8 -13.49 -2.29 5.68
N TRP A 9 -12.38 -1.79 6.23
CA TRP A 9 -12.29 -0.71 7.24
C TRP A 9 -13.44 -0.50 8.25
N ASP A 10 -13.36 -1.15 9.41
CA ASP A 10 -13.95 -0.59 10.65
C ASP A 10 -12.93 0.32 11.33
N ILE A 11 -12.82 1.55 10.81
CA ILE A 11 -12.43 2.72 11.61
C ILE A 11 -13.74 3.29 12.15
N GLU A 12 -14.16 2.84 13.33
CA GLU A 12 -15.06 3.62 14.17
C GLU A 12 -14.25 4.33 15.25
N CYS A 13 -13.94 5.60 14.97
CA CYS A 13 -13.73 6.65 15.97
C CYS A 13 -14.04 7.98 15.27
N TYR A 14 -15.32 8.19 14.97
CA TYR A 14 -15.85 9.47 14.50
C TYR A 14 -15.79 10.47 15.65
N CYS A 15 -14.86 11.43 15.60
CA CYS A 15 -15.15 12.79 16.05
C CYS A 15 -15.74 13.55 14.85
N ASN A 16 -17.04 13.84 14.92
CA ASN A 16 -17.78 14.66 13.96
C ASN A 16 -17.15 16.04 13.78
N ASP A 17 -16.87 16.44 12.54
CA ASP A 17 -17.41 17.66 11.91
C ASP A 17 -16.80 17.88 10.51
N THR A 18 -17.62 18.37 9.57
CA THR A 18 -17.38 18.67 8.13
C THR A 18 -17.64 17.56 7.11
N ILE A 19 -18.92 17.19 7.00
CA ILE A 19 -19.53 16.52 5.84
C ILE A 19 -19.47 17.48 4.64
N GLY A 20 -18.79 17.09 3.54
CA GLY A 20 -18.86 17.83 2.28
C GLY A 20 -17.76 17.58 1.25
N TYR A 21 -16.59 17.05 1.65
CA TYR A 21 -15.46 16.82 0.72
C TYR A 21 -14.94 15.37 0.67
N SER A 22 -15.50 14.47 1.49
CA SER A 22 -15.04 13.09 1.63
C SER A 22 -15.37 12.18 0.43
N LEU A 23 -16.50 12.42 -0.26
CA LEU A 23 -16.97 11.55 -1.34
C LEU A 23 -16.52 11.96 -2.75
N PHE A 24 -15.97 13.16 -2.94
CA PHE A 24 -15.57 13.66 -4.26
C PHE A 24 -14.18 13.19 -4.72
N TRP A 25 -13.30 12.77 -3.80
CA TRP A 25 -11.92 12.38 -4.12
C TRP A 25 -11.74 10.89 -4.47
N LEU A 26 -12.75 10.05 -4.24
CA LEU A 26 -12.65 8.59 -4.43
C LEU A 26 -12.81 8.13 -5.90
N THR A 27 -13.24 9.00 -6.82
CA THR A 27 -13.65 8.59 -8.18
C THR A 27 -12.65 8.89 -9.31
N LEU A 28 -11.57 9.67 -9.07
CA LEU A 28 -10.78 10.24 -10.17
C LEU A 28 -9.50 9.50 -10.60
N TRP A 29 -9.10 8.37 -9.98
CA TRP A 29 -7.81 7.72 -10.30
C TRP A 29 -7.87 6.27 -10.80
N GLN A 30 -8.98 5.86 -11.40
CA GLN A 30 -9.07 4.54 -12.02
C GLN A 30 -8.66 4.58 -13.50
N VAL A 31 -7.36 4.65 -13.79
CA VAL A 31 -6.86 4.43 -15.16
C VAL A 31 -7.12 2.96 -15.56
N ASN A 32 -7.84 2.75 -16.67
CA ASN A 32 -8.18 1.41 -17.16
C ASN A 32 -6.91 0.66 -17.62
N VAL A 33 -6.52 -0.38 -16.87
CA VAL A 33 -5.35 -1.21 -17.16
C VAL A 33 -5.79 -2.68 -17.27
N PRO A 34 -5.30 -3.43 -18.27
CA PRO A 34 -5.68 -4.81 -18.44
C PRO A 34 -5.29 -5.67 -17.24
N LYS A 35 -6.21 -6.55 -16.82
CA LYS A 35 -6.02 -7.49 -15.70
C LYS A 35 -4.92 -8.53 -15.98
N THR A 36 -4.57 -8.72 -17.25
CA THR A 36 -3.53 -9.65 -17.70
C THR A 36 -2.59 -8.98 -18.70
N LYS A 37 -1.28 -9.16 -18.53
CA LYS A 37 -0.25 -8.67 -19.48
C LYS A 37 0.75 -9.77 -19.84
N LYS A 38 1.22 -9.78 -21.09
CA LYS A 38 2.35 -10.63 -21.52
C LYS A 38 3.66 -9.91 -21.21
N THR A 39 4.45 -10.43 -20.29
CA THR A 39 5.77 -9.86 -19.92
C THR A 39 6.80 -10.96 -19.71
N PHE A 40 8.08 -10.61 -19.74
CA PHE A 40 9.15 -11.56 -19.48
C PHE A 40 9.16 -11.99 -18.01
N CYS A 41 9.12 -13.30 -17.75
CA CYS A 41 9.20 -13.83 -16.40
C CYS A 41 10.68 -14.03 -16.00
N LYS A 42 11.13 -13.30 -14.97
CA LYS A 42 12.50 -13.42 -14.41
C LYS A 42 12.70 -14.70 -13.57
N ASN A 43 11.66 -15.51 -13.39
CA ASN A 43 11.78 -16.76 -12.64
C ASN A 43 12.67 -17.75 -13.42
N LYS A 44 13.59 -18.41 -12.72
CA LYS A 44 14.57 -19.35 -13.29
C LYS A 44 13.89 -20.51 -14.04
N ALA A 45 12.68 -20.89 -13.62
CA ALA A 45 11.90 -21.96 -14.24
C ALA A 45 11.21 -21.54 -15.56
N CYS A 46 10.93 -20.25 -15.76
CA CYS A 46 10.07 -19.81 -16.86
C CYS A 46 10.87 -19.31 -18.05
N GLY A 47 11.88 -18.46 -17.84
CA GLY A 47 12.82 -17.97 -18.87
C GLY A 47 12.19 -17.40 -20.16
N LYS A 48 10.88 -17.15 -20.18
CA LYS A 48 10.08 -16.83 -21.37
C LYS A 48 9.01 -15.80 -21.06
N HIS A 49 8.41 -15.24 -22.11
CA HIS A 49 7.26 -14.34 -21.97
C HIS A 49 6.00 -15.15 -21.66
N THR A 50 5.42 -14.90 -20.49
CA THR A 50 4.21 -15.58 -20.02
C THR A 50 3.09 -14.59 -19.75
N LEU A 51 1.87 -15.10 -19.58
CA LEU A 51 0.74 -14.30 -19.11
C LEU A 51 0.89 -14.05 -17.60
N HIS A 52 0.79 -12.79 -17.19
CA HIS A 52 0.84 -12.38 -15.78
C HIS A 52 -0.47 -11.72 -15.38
N LYS A 53 -0.95 -12.06 -14.18
CA LYS A 53 -2.04 -11.30 -13.54
C LYS A 53 -1.47 -10.01 -12.97
N VAL A 54 -2.11 -8.89 -13.29
CA VAL A 54 -1.72 -7.57 -12.80
C VAL A 54 -2.57 -7.23 -11.60
N THR A 55 -1.94 -7.01 -10.45
CA THR A 55 -2.59 -6.46 -9.26
C THR A 55 -1.99 -5.11 -8.91
N GLN A 56 -2.79 -4.28 -8.26
CA GLN A 56 -2.29 -3.06 -7.65
C GLN A 56 -1.49 -3.43 -6.40
N TYR A 57 -0.33 -2.81 -6.22
CA TYR A 57 0.39 -2.94 -4.97
C TYR A 57 -0.31 -2.11 -3.89
N LYS A 58 -0.59 -2.75 -2.75
CA LYS A 58 -0.98 -2.08 -1.51
C LYS A 58 0.16 -2.24 -0.52
N LYS A 59 0.54 -1.17 0.18
CA LYS A 59 1.53 -1.25 1.26
C LYS A 59 0.93 -2.12 2.37
N GLY A 60 1.64 -3.17 2.79
CA GLY A 60 1.25 -3.99 3.93
C GLY A 60 1.43 -3.26 5.27
N LYS A 61 0.93 -3.86 6.36
CA LYS A 61 1.18 -3.36 7.72
C LYS A 61 2.67 -3.38 8.03
N ASP A 62 3.17 -2.30 8.63
CA ASP A 62 4.57 -2.22 9.03
C ASP A 62 4.88 -3.22 10.16
N SER A 63 5.97 -3.98 10.01
CA SER A 63 6.38 -4.99 11.01
C SER A 63 7.11 -4.36 12.20
N LEU A 64 6.73 -4.75 13.42
CA LEU A 64 7.34 -4.28 14.67
C LEU A 64 8.74 -4.88 14.91
N ALA A 65 8.98 -6.10 14.42
CA ALA A 65 10.25 -6.81 14.61
C ALA A 65 11.38 -6.27 13.72
N ALA A 66 11.07 -5.38 12.77
CA ALA A 66 12.06 -4.77 11.89
C ALA A 66 13.13 -4.02 12.72
N GLN A 67 14.40 -4.16 12.32
CA GLN A 67 15.53 -3.56 13.04
C GLN A 67 15.37 -2.04 13.19
N GLY A 68 14.88 -1.38 12.14
CA GLY A 68 14.57 0.05 12.17
C GLY A 68 13.61 0.37 13.32
N LYS A 69 12.41 -0.21 13.30
CA LYS A 69 11.37 0.04 14.30
C LYS A 69 11.86 -0.20 15.74
N ARG A 70 12.53 -1.34 15.99
CA ARG A 70 13.16 -1.65 17.29
C ARG A 70 14.14 -0.56 17.74
N ARG A 71 14.97 -0.04 16.83
CA ARG A 71 15.91 1.05 17.12
C ARG A 71 15.20 2.37 17.39
N TYR A 72 14.13 2.68 16.65
CA TYR A 72 13.32 3.88 16.85
C TYR A 72 12.63 3.86 18.22
N ASP A 73 12.01 2.75 18.59
CA ASP A 73 11.27 2.62 19.85
C ASP A 73 12.20 2.75 21.07
N ARG A 74 13.38 2.12 21.02
CA ARG A 74 14.43 2.29 22.04
C ARG A 74 15.01 3.70 22.10
N LYS A 75 15.06 4.41 20.97
CA LYS A 75 15.51 5.81 20.95
C LYS A 75 14.45 6.75 21.53
N GLN A 76 13.17 6.42 21.33
CA GLN A 76 12.04 7.23 21.76
C GLN A 76 11.71 7.05 23.25
N SER A 77 12.10 5.94 23.87
CA SER A 77 11.87 5.70 25.30
C SER A 77 12.73 6.62 26.17
N GLY A 78 12.12 7.24 27.19
CA GLY A 78 12.78 8.10 28.16
C GLY A 78 12.31 9.55 28.08
N TYR A 79 13.05 10.45 28.72
CA TYR A 79 12.80 11.89 28.65
C TYR A 79 13.56 12.50 27.45
N GLY A 80 13.00 13.56 26.85
CA GLY A 80 13.63 14.23 25.69
C GLY A 80 12.75 14.36 24.44
N GLY A 81 11.49 13.90 24.50
CA GLY A 81 10.49 14.17 23.45
C GLY A 81 10.78 13.47 22.11
N GLN A 82 10.37 14.10 21.02
CA GLN A 82 10.46 13.54 19.67
C GLN A 82 11.90 13.45 19.16
N THR A 83 12.44 12.23 19.01
CA THR A 83 13.87 12.04 18.72
C THR A 83 14.26 12.03 17.23
N LYS A 84 13.27 12.12 16.33
CA LYS A 84 13.41 11.98 14.88
C LYS A 84 12.51 12.98 14.15
N PRO A 85 13.00 13.62 13.07
CA PRO A 85 12.25 14.66 12.38
C PRO A 85 10.97 14.08 11.77
N VAL A 86 9.86 14.78 11.97
CA VAL A 86 8.59 14.50 11.30
C VAL A 86 8.54 15.37 10.05
N PHE A 87 8.16 14.78 8.92
CA PHE A 87 8.05 15.52 7.68
C PHE A 87 6.69 16.22 7.59
N HIS A 88 6.70 17.57 7.57
CA HIS A 88 5.48 18.38 7.68
C HIS A 88 4.89 18.84 6.33
N LYS A 89 5.70 18.93 5.27
CA LYS A 89 5.27 19.44 3.96
C LYS A 89 5.17 18.30 2.96
N LYS A 90 4.04 17.61 2.95
CA LYS A 90 3.78 16.53 1.99
C LYS A 90 3.41 17.13 0.62
N GLY A 91 4.27 16.93 -0.38
CA GLY A 91 3.86 17.02 -1.78
C GLY A 91 3.22 15.70 -2.17
N GLU A 92 1.94 15.71 -2.55
CA GLU A 92 1.22 14.50 -2.91
C GLU A 92 1.45 14.19 -4.39
N GLU A 93 2.43 13.34 -4.65
CA GLU A 93 2.58 12.67 -5.95
C GLU A 93 2.21 11.20 -5.80
N SER A 94 1.31 10.72 -6.64
CA SER A 94 0.76 9.37 -6.58
C SER A 94 1.29 8.49 -7.69
N SER A 95 2.37 7.80 -7.42
CA SER A 95 2.81 6.71 -8.28
C SER A 95 1.99 5.45 -7.99
N ILE A 96 1.25 4.97 -9.00
CA ILE A 96 0.51 3.69 -8.91
C ILE A 96 1.46 2.54 -9.29
N GLU A 97 1.99 1.84 -8.29
CA GLU A 97 2.80 0.64 -8.50
C GLU A 97 1.91 -0.60 -8.76
N ARG A 98 2.23 -1.37 -9.80
CA ARG A 98 1.52 -2.61 -10.16
C ARG A 98 2.49 -3.78 -10.20
N LYS A 99 2.14 -4.90 -9.55
CA LYS A 99 2.99 -6.09 -9.45
C LYS A 99 2.43 -7.21 -10.33
N PRO A 100 3.13 -7.63 -11.39
CA PRO A 100 2.76 -8.81 -12.16
C PRO A 100 3.10 -10.10 -11.40
N CYS A 101 2.12 -10.96 -11.19
CA CYS A 101 2.33 -12.33 -10.71
C CYS A 101 2.30 -13.30 -11.89
N CYS A 102 3.29 -14.20 -11.98
CA CYS A 102 3.32 -15.27 -12.97
C CYS A 102 2.13 -16.20 -12.76
N LEU A 103 1.29 -16.37 -13.79
CA LEU A 103 0.25 -17.38 -13.82
C LEU A 103 0.88 -18.64 -14.41
N THR A 104 1.62 -19.38 -13.58
CA THR A 104 2.19 -20.70 -13.90
C THR A 104 1.83 -21.66 -12.81
#